data_AF-A0A8T3NNF9-F1
#
_entry.id   AF-A0A8T3NNF9-F1
#
_cell.length_a   1.000
_cell.length_b   1.000
_cell.length_c   1.000
_cell.angle_alpha   90.00
_cell.angle_beta   90.00
_cell.angle_gamma   90.00
#
_symmetry.space_group_name_H-M   'P 1'
#
loop_
_entity.id
_entity.type
_entity.pdbx_description
1 polymer ?
#
loop_
_entity_poly.entity_id
_entity_poly.type
_entity_poly.pdbx_seq_one_letter_code
_entity_poly.pdbx_strand_id
1 'polypeptide(L)'
;MPIQKTFKGRVRARMAKSGEAYTAARAQLLKKANARALATAQRTSAIDVELPASDEAIQRGTGRSWREWFDLLDAWRAESKRHPEIARWLREEHEIDGWYAQSVTVGYERARGMRAKHELSGGFSVSATKTVRVPPDQAFAAFTDARLRRKWLPEAPMRR
;
A
#
# COMPACT_ATOMS: atom_id res chain seq x y z
N MET A 1 -12.54 -32.49 12.78
CA MET A 1 -12.68 -31.98 14.18
C MET A 1 -13.31 -30.60 14.15
N PRO A 2 -14.52 -30.35 14.70
CA PRO A 2 -15.30 -29.20 14.24
C PRO A 2 -15.06 -27.92 15.05
N ILE A 3 -14.55 -26.89 14.36
CA ILE A 3 -14.28 -25.51 14.80
C ILE A 3 -15.57 -24.70 15.12
N GLN A 4 -16.76 -25.33 15.07
CA GLN A 4 -18.07 -24.67 15.15
C GLN A 4 -18.53 -24.28 16.57
N LYS A 5 -17.77 -24.58 17.63
CA LYS A 5 -18.20 -24.40 19.04
C LYS A 5 -18.17 -22.95 19.57
N THR A 6 -17.52 -22.01 18.89
CA THR A 6 -17.23 -20.68 19.46
C THR A 6 -18.38 -19.68 19.35
N PHE A 7 -19.16 -19.71 18.25
CA PHE A 7 -20.24 -18.73 18.03
C PHE A 7 -21.47 -19.00 18.89
N LYS A 8 -21.90 -20.26 18.98
CA LYS A 8 -23.04 -20.66 19.84
C LYS A 8 -22.78 -20.36 21.31
N GLY A 9 -21.52 -20.46 21.76
CA GLY A 9 -21.10 -20.04 23.10
C GLY A 9 -21.29 -18.53 23.34
N ARG A 10 -20.91 -17.68 22.38
CA ARG A 10 -21.13 -16.22 22.48
C ARG A 10 -22.60 -15.84 22.47
N VAL A 11 -23.43 -16.55 21.70
CA VAL A 11 -24.89 -16.35 21.71
C VAL A 11 -25.45 -16.65 23.10
N ARG A 12 -25.10 -17.79 23.70
CA ARG A 12 -25.54 -18.17 25.05
C ARG A 12 -25.05 -17.20 26.13
N ALA A 13 -23.80 -16.76 26.06
CA ALA A 13 -23.24 -15.79 27.00
C ALA A 13 -23.99 -14.44 26.92
N ARG A 14 -24.40 -14.02 25.72
CA ARG A 14 -25.24 -12.83 25.55
C ARG A 14 -26.63 -13.05 26.11
N MET A 15 -27.29 -14.18 25.80
CA MET A 15 -28.61 -14.51 26.34
C MET A 15 -28.62 -14.47 27.87
N ALA A 16 -27.60 -15.05 28.52
CA ALA A 16 -27.46 -15.02 29.98
C ALA A 16 -27.27 -13.60 30.53
N LYS A 17 -26.70 -12.69 29.74
CA LYS A 17 -26.42 -11.31 30.13
C LYS A 17 -27.57 -10.34 29.86
N SER A 18 -28.35 -10.55 28.81
CA SER A 18 -29.38 -9.61 28.36
C SER A 18 -30.81 -10.13 28.47
N GLY A 19 -31.02 -11.40 28.79
CA GLY A 19 -32.35 -12.03 28.81
C GLY A 19 -32.99 -12.17 27.42
N GLU A 20 -32.25 -11.89 26.35
CA GLU A 20 -32.74 -11.96 24.97
C GLU A 20 -33.01 -13.41 24.53
N ALA A 21 -34.06 -13.62 23.72
CA ALA A 21 -34.28 -14.90 23.03
C ALA A 21 -33.13 -15.21 22.05
N TYR A 22 -32.86 -16.50 21.80
CA TYR A 22 -31.70 -16.96 21.01
C TYR A 22 -31.58 -16.32 19.62
N THR A 23 -32.71 -16.12 18.92
CA THR A 23 -32.77 -15.48 17.61
C THR A 23 -32.36 -14.01 17.66
N ALA A 24 -32.82 -13.28 18.68
CA ALA A 24 -32.44 -11.88 18.92
C ALA A 24 -30.95 -11.76 19.28
N ALA A 25 -30.46 -12.59 20.20
CA ALA A 25 -29.05 -12.60 20.59
C ALA A 25 -28.12 -12.96 19.41
N ARG A 26 -28.52 -13.92 18.58
CA ARG A 26 -27.80 -14.30 17.34
C ARG A 26 -27.80 -13.16 16.32
N ALA A 27 -28.94 -12.53 16.07
CA ALA A 27 -29.06 -11.43 15.12
C ALA A 27 -28.20 -10.22 15.53
N GLN A 28 -28.18 -9.88 16.82
CA GLN A 28 -27.34 -8.78 17.34
C GLN A 28 -25.84 -9.08 17.21
N LEU A 29 -25.41 -10.32 17.47
CA LEU A 29 -24.02 -10.72 17.29
C LEU A 29 -23.60 -10.70 15.81
N LEU A 30 -24.49 -11.11 14.90
CA LEU A 30 -24.23 -11.01 13.45
C LEU A 30 -24.19 -9.56 12.98
N LYS A 31 -25.12 -8.71 13.43
CA LYS A 31 -25.12 -7.27 13.12
C LYS A 31 -23.85 -6.59 13.61
N LYS A 32 -23.38 -6.92 14.83
CA LYS A 32 -22.13 -6.38 15.39
C LYS A 32 -20.89 -6.91 14.66
N ALA A 33 -20.87 -8.17 14.24
CA ALA A 33 -19.80 -8.73 13.43
C ALA A 33 -19.74 -8.07 12.05
N ASN A 34 -20.89 -7.91 11.38
CA ASN A 34 -20.98 -7.20 10.10
C ASN A 34 -20.61 -5.72 10.24
N ALA A 35 -21.08 -5.03 11.29
CA ALA A 35 -20.69 -3.64 11.55
C ALA A 35 -19.19 -3.50 11.82
N ARG A 36 -18.57 -4.47 12.51
CA ARG A 36 -17.11 -4.50 12.71
C ARG A 36 -16.40 -4.75 11.39
N ALA A 37 -16.85 -5.70 10.57
CA ALA A 37 -16.27 -5.97 9.25
C ALA A 37 -16.40 -4.76 8.31
N LEU A 38 -17.57 -4.09 8.29
CA LEU A 38 -17.82 -2.88 7.53
C LEU A 38 -16.96 -1.70 8.03
N ALA A 39 -16.86 -1.49 9.34
CA ALA A 39 -16.00 -0.44 9.92
C ALA A 39 -14.50 -0.75 9.76
N THR A 40 -14.13 -2.03 9.63
CA THR A 40 -12.78 -2.46 9.27
C THR A 40 -12.53 -2.14 7.80
N ALA A 41 -13.41 -2.54 6.88
CA ALA A 41 -13.31 -2.26 5.45
C ALA A 41 -13.31 -0.76 5.15
N GLN A 42 -14.19 0.02 5.80
CA GLN A 42 -14.26 1.47 5.67
C GLN A 42 -13.02 2.18 6.21
N ARG A 43 -12.37 1.64 7.25
CA ARG A 43 -11.09 2.17 7.74
C ARG A 43 -9.91 1.79 6.86
N THR A 44 -9.95 0.63 6.20
CA THR A 44 -8.96 0.27 5.19
C THR A 44 -9.12 1.12 3.92
N SER A 45 -10.37 1.46 3.53
CA SER A 45 -10.64 2.36 2.40
C SER A 45 -10.43 3.84 2.72
N ALA A 46 -10.45 4.24 3.99
CA ALA A 46 -10.14 5.60 4.44
C ALA A 46 -8.63 5.89 4.51
N ILE A 47 -7.79 4.90 4.26
CA ILE A 47 -6.43 5.16 3.83
C ILE A 47 -6.55 5.49 2.34
N ASP A 48 -6.66 6.78 1.98
CA ASP A 48 -6.72 7.29 0.59
C ASP A 48 -5.43 7.04 -0.22
N VAL A 49 -4.66 6.04 0.18
CA VAL A 49 -3.38 5.65 -0.40
C VAL A 49 -3.60 4.46 -1.29
N GLU A 50 -3.29 4.64 -2.57
CA GLU A 50 -3.32 3.58 -3.57
C GLU A 50 -2.27 2.51 -3.21
N LEU A 51 -2.74 1.38 -2.68
CA LEU A 51 -1.91 0.23 -2.30
C LEU A 51 -1.55 -0.59 -3.55
N PRO A 52 -0.36 -1.22 -3.60
CA PRO A 52 0.10 -1.98 -4.77
C PRO A 52 -0.73 -3.22 -5.13
N ALA A 53 -1.53 -3.74 -4.19
CA ALA A 53 -2.34 -4.94 -4.37
C ALA A 53 -3.57 -4.90 -3.44
N SER A 54 -4.61 -5.67 -3.78
CA SER A 54 -5.80 -5.81 -2.92
C SER A 54 -5.45 -6.53 -1.61
N ASP A 55 -6.27 -6.32 -0.58
CA ASP A 55 -6.09 -6.99 0.71
C ASP A 55 -6.18 -8.52 0.58
N GLU A 56 -7.06 -9.01 -0.28
CA GLU A 56 -7.20 -10.45 -0.55
C GLU A 56 -5.97 -11.03 -1.28
N ALA A 57 -5.32 -10.25 -2.16
CA ALA A 57 -4.10 -10.67 -2.83
C ALA A 57 -2.94 -10.78 -1.83
N ILE A 58 -2.76 -9.78 -0.96
CA ILE A 58 -1.72 -9.81 0.08
C ILE A 58 -2.01 -10.92 1.10
N GLN A 59 -3.25 -11.07 1.56
CA GLN A 59 -3.64 -12.12 2.50
C GLN A 59 -3.38 -13.52 1.94
N ARG A 60 -3.69 -13.77 0.66
CA ARG A 60 -3.40 -15.06 0.02
C ARG A 60 -1.90 -15.30 -0.16
N GLY A 61 -1.15 -14.24 -0.50
CA GLY A 61 0.28 -14.36 -0.78
C GLY A 61 1.18 -14.44 0.45
N THR A 62 0.75 -13.83 1.56
CA THR A 62 1.59 -13.62 2.75
C THR A 62 1.01 -14.19 4.02
N GLY A 63 -0.25 -14.65 4.00
CA GLY A 63 -0.96 -15.12 5.19
C GLY A 63 -1.41 -14.01 6.14
N ARG A 64 -1.20 -12.73 5.82
CA ARG A 64 -1.61 -11.57 6.64
C ARG A 64 -2.25 -10.49 5.79
N SER A 65 -3.19 -9.76 6.38
CA SER A 65 -3.83 -8.60 5.77
C SER A 65 -2.89 -7.39 5.76
N TRP A 66 -3.22 -6.37 4.99
CA TRP A 66 -2.47 -5.10 5.00
C TRP A 66 -2.35 -4.50 6.39
N ARG A 67 -3.44 -4.57 7.18
CA ARG A 67 -3.45 -4.04 8.55
C ARG A 67 -2.46 -4.77 9.45
N GLU A 68 -2.45 -6.09 9.41
CA GLU A 68 -1.54 -6.89 10.24
C GLU A 68 -0.08 -6.64 9.87
N TRP A 69 0.21 -6.43 8.59
CA TRP A 69 1.54 -6.00 8.16
C TRP A 69 1.91 -4.61 8.68
N PHE A 70 1.01 -3.64 8.57
CA PHE A 70 1.26 -2.29 9.07
C PHE A 70 1.45 -2.28 10.58
N ASP A 71 0.64 -3.02 11.33
CA ASP A 71 0.78 -3.15 12.79
C ASP A 71 2.15 -3.75 13.17
N LEU A 72 2.62 -4.76 12.43
CA LEU A 72 3.95 -5.36 12.63
C LEU A 72 5.09 -4.39 12.31
N LEU A 73 4.98 -3.68 11.19
CA LEU A 73 6.00 -2.72 10.75
C LEU A 73 6.07 -1.50 11.68
N ASP A 74 4.94 -1.01 12.17
CA ASP A 74 4.89 0.05 13.18
C ASP A 74 5.51 -0.42 14.50
N ALA A 75 5.19 -1.63 14.96
CA ALA A 75 5.78 -2.19 16.17
C ALA A 75 7.31 -2.34 16.07
N TRP A 76 7.82 -2.65 14.87
CA TRP A 76 9.24 -2.71 14.56
C TRP A 76 9.89 -1.35 14.27
N ARG A 77 9.11 -0.25 14.28
CA ARG A 77 9.54 1.12 13.94
C ARG A 77 10.14 1.23 12.54
N ALA A 78 9.49 0.61 11.56
CA ALA A 78 9.89 0.63 10.16
C ALA A 78 9.98 2.05 9.57
N GLU A 79 9.27 3.03 10.12
CA GLU A 79 9.39 4.46 9.76
C GLU A 79 10.83 5.02 9.85
N SER A 80 11.66 4.42 10.72
CA SER A 80 13.06 4.82 10.91
C SER A 80 14.04 4.06 9.99
N LYS A 81 13.52 3.17 9.15
CA LYS A 81 14.30 2.24 8.32
C LYS A 81 14.28 2.67 6.87
N ARG A 82 15.34 2.33 6.14
CA ARG A 82 15.39 2.50 4.69
C ARG A 82 14.57 1.40 4.02
N HIS A 83 13.98 1.70 2.88
CA HIS A 83 13.25 0.75 2.03
C HIS A 83 13.89 -0.67 1.93
N PRO A 84 15.19 -0.82 1.57
CA PRO A 84 15.79 -2.15 1.46
C PRO A 84 15.89 -2.89 2.81
N GLU A 85 15.96 -2.18 3.93
CA GLU A 85 15.99 -2.78 5.25
C GLU A 85 14.62 -3.38 5.62
N ILE A 86 13.54 -2.68 5.29
CA ILE A 86 12.17 -3.16 5.48
C ILE A 86 11.91 -4.40 4.62
N ALA A 87 12.22 -4.32 3.33
CA ALA A 87 12.02 -5.44 2.41
C ALA A 87 12.84 -6.67 2.82
N ARG A 88 14.09 -6.47 3.28
CA ARG A 88 14.94 -7.55 3.79
C ARG A 88 14.36 -8.18 5.05
N TRP A 89 13.95 -7.38 6.03
CA TRP A 89 13.34 -7.87 7.27
C TRP A 89 12.09 -8.70 6.99
N LEU A 90 11.24 -8.25 6.07
CA LEU A 90 10.05 -9.01 5.64
C LEU A 90 10.41 -10.38 5.04
N ARG A 91 11.47 -10.48 4.23
CA ARG A 91 11.88 -11.77 3.66
C ARG A 91 12.57 -12.67 4.65
N GLU A 92 13.43 -12.12 5.51
CA GLU A 92 14.29 -12.91 6.39
C GLU A 92 13.55 -13.33 7.67
N GLU A 93 12.82 -12.43 8.32
CA GLU A 93 12.14 -12.70 9.59
C GLU A 93 10.71 -13.22 9.42
N HIS A 94 10.11 -12.95 8.26
CA HIS A 94 8.72 -13.33 7.99
C HIS A 94 8.55 -14.22 6.75
N GLU A 95 9.64 -14.59 6.08
CA GLU A 95 9.68 -15.60 5.01
C GLU A 95 8.69 -15.35 3.87
N ILE A 96 8.29 -14.08 3.64
CA ILE A 96 7.42 -13.75 2.52
C ILE A 96 8.24 -13.59 1.24
N ASP A 97 7.66 -14.02 0.12
CA ASP A 97 8.30 -13.91 -1.20
C ASP A 97 8.67 -12.47 -1.54
N GLY A 98 9.75 -12.31 -2.31
CA GLY A 98 10.35 -11.02 -2.61
C GLY A 98 9.40 -10.01 -3.26
N TRP A 99 8.46 -10.47 -4.10
CA TRP A 99 7.46 -9.58 -4.70
C TRP A 99 6.49 -9.03 -3.66
N TYR A 100 6.03 -9.87 -2.73
CA TYR A 100 5.16 -9.45 -1.64
C TYR A 100 5.91 -8.56 -0.64
N ALA A 101 7.18 -8.87 -0.32
CA ALA A 101 8.01 -8.01 0.53
C ALA A 101 8.14 -6.59 -0.01
N GLN A 102 8.40 -6.45 -1.32
CA GLN A 102 8.44 -5.16 -2.00
C GLN A 102 7.09 -4.45 -1.94
N SER A 103 6.01 -5.16 -2.26
CA SER A 103 4.65 -4.61 -2.25
C SER A 103 4.26 -4.09 -0.87
N VAL A 104 4.48 -4.89 0.18
CA VAL A 104 4.20 -4.51 1.57
C VAL A 104 5.02 -3.30 1.99
N THR A 105 6.31 -3.26 1.63
CA THR A 105 7.19 -2.10 1.91
C THR A 105 6.66 -0.83 1.25
N VAL A 106 6.34 -0.87 -0.05
CA VAL A 106 5.82 0.29 -0.79
C VAL A 106 4.48 0.75 -0.21
N GLY A 107 3.57 -0.19 0.09
CA GLY A 107 2.29 0.12 0.70
C GLY A 107 2.44 0.82 2.05
N TYR A 108 3.37 0.33 2.89
CA TYR A 108 3.67 0.90 4.20
C TYR A 108 4.24 2.33 4.09
N GLU A 109 5.27 2.52 3.25
CA GLU A 109 5.89 3.85 3.06
C GLU A 109 4.87 4.89 2.60
N ARG A 110 3.99 4.52 1.65
CA ARG A 110 2.93 5.41 1.20
C ARG A 110 1.90 5.69 2.30
N ALA A 111 1.48 4.65 3.04
CA ALA A 111 0.50 4.77 4.13
C ALA A 111 1.01 5.59 5.33
N ARG A 112 2.32 5.78 5.48
CA ARG A 112 2.95 6.61 6.52
C ARG A 112 3.44 7.96 5.99
N GLY A 113 3.18 8.28 4.72
CA GLY A 113 3.63 9.54 4.10
C GLY A 113 5.16 9.65 4.01
N MET A 114 5.89 8.53 4.09
CA MET A 114 7.34 8.48 3.93
C MET A 114 7.78 8.80 2.49
N ARG A 115 6.83 8.77 1.55
CA ARG A 115 7.00 9.14 0.15
C ARG A 115 5.83 9.98 -0.33
N ALA A 116 6.10 11.01 -1.10
CA ALA A 116 5.08 11.76 -1.81
C ALA A 116 4.47 10.92 -2.95
N LYS A 117 3.24 11.27 -3.36
CA LYS A 117 2.52 10.54 -4.42
C LYS A 117 3.35 10.57 -5.72
N HIS A 118 3.68 9.39 -6.26
CA HIS A 118 4.57 9.16 -7.42
C HIS A 118 6.08 9.36 -7.21
N GLU A 119 6.53 9.46 -5.96
CA GLU A 119 7.97 9.52 -5.65
C GLU A 119 8.61 8.11 -5.70
N LEU A 120 9.67 7.98 -6.49
CA LEU A 120 10.52 6.80 -6.57
C LEU A 120 11.71 6.94 -5.61
N SER A 121 12.51 5.87 -5.47
CA SER A 121 13.71 5.90 -4.62
C SER A 121 14.73 6.98 -5.02
N GLY A 122 14.70 7.43 -6.28
CA GLY A 122 15.53 8.52 -6.81
C GLY A 122 14.81 9.88 -6.89
N GLY A 123 13.64 10.03 -6.26
CA GLY A 123 12.79 11.22 -6.37
C GLY A 123 11.73 11.08 -7.46
N PHE A 124 11.34 12.20 -8.06
CA PHE A 124 10.35 12.23 -9.14
C PHE A 124 11.00 12.14 -10.52
N SER A 125 10.35 11.43 -11.43
CA SER A 125 10.73 11.40 -12.85
C SER A 125 9.51 11.67 -13.72
N VAL A 126 9.68 12.51 -14.73
CA VAL A 126 8.65 12.84 -15.72
C VAL A 126 9.28 12.71 -17.10
N SER A 127 8.59 12.05 -18.03
CA SER A 127 8.97 11.97 -19.44
C SER A 127 7.88 12.58 -20.31
N ALA A 128 8.29 13.23 -21.40
CA ALA A 128 7.39 13.77 -22.42
C ALA A 128 7.96 13.46 -23.81
N THR A 129 7.08 13.06 -24.73
CA THR A 129 7.44 12.72 -26.11
C THR A 129 6.68 13.62 -27.06
N LYS A 130 7.37 14.20 -28.05
CA LYS A 130 6.75 15.03 -29.09
C LYS A 130 7.37 14.71 -30.45
N THR A 131 6.53 14.44 -31.45
CA THR A 131 6.97 14.27 -32.84
C THR A 131 7.20 15.63 -33.49
N VAL A 132 8.37 15.83 -34.08
CA VAL A 132 8.74 17.04 -34.81
C VAL A 132 9.17 16.67 -36.23
N ARG A 133 8.80 17.49 -37.23
CA ARG A 133 9.08 17.22 -38.65
C ARG A 133 10.42 17.82 -39.07
N VAL A 134 11.51 17.31 -38.49
CA VAL A 134 12.88 17.73 -38.82
C VAL A 134 13.79 16.49 -38.91
N PRO A 135 14.89 16.54 -39.67
CA PRO A 135 15.88 15.47 -39.67
C PRO A 135 16.47 15.24 -38.26
N PRO A 136 16.86 14.00 -37.91
CA PRO A 136 17.44 13.68 -36.60
C PRO A 136 18.65 14.54 -36.22
N ASP A 137 19.55 14.83 -37.15
CA ASP A 137 20.74 15.63 -36.90
C ASP A 137 20.40 17.08 -36.50
N GLN A 138 19.35 17.64 -37.10
CA GLN A 138 18.87 18.97 -36.76
C GLN A 138 18.21 18.99 -35.38
N ALA A 139 17.43 17.95 -35.04
CA ALA A 139 16.88 17.80 -33.70
C ALA A 139 18.00 17.67 -32.67
N PHE A 140 19.02 16.86 -32.93
CA PHE A 140 20.15 16.65 -32.03
C PHE A 140 20.96 17.94 -31.82
N ALA A 141 21.29 18.66 -32.90
CA ALA A 141 22.00 19.93 -32.83
C ALA A 141 21.26 20.99 -31.99
N ALA A 142 19.92 21.00 -32.01
CA ALA A 142 19.12 21.91 -31.20
C ALA A 142 19.33 21.72 -29.68
N PHE A 143 19.76 20.54 -29.23
CA PHE A 143 20.08 20.25 -27.83
C PHE A 143 21.58 20.32 -27.54
N THR A 144 22.46 19.97 -28.47
CA THR A 144 23.90 19.90 -28.22
C THR A 144 24.65 21.20 -28.53
N ASP A 145 24.26 21.95 -29.57
CA ASP A 145 24.84 23.27 -29.87
C ASP A 145 24.30 24.32 -28.88
N ALA A 146 25.21 24.90 -28.10
CA ALA A 146 24.86 25.90 -27.09
C ALA A 146 24.22 27.18 -27.68
N ARG A 147 24.57 27.59 -28.90
CA ARG A 147 23.98 28.75 -29.58
C ARG A 147 22.55 28.47 -30.01
N LEU A 148 22.28 27.29 -30.57
CA LEU A 148 20.95 26.89 -30.99
C LEU A 148 20.04 26.61 -29.79
N ARG A 149 20.56 25.91 -28.77
CA ARG A 149 19.82 25.59 -27.55
C ARG A 149 19.31 26.84 -26.84
N ARG A 150 20.14 27.89 -26.71
CA ARG A 150 19.74 29.16 -26.06
C ARG A 150 18.55 29.86 -26.73
N LYS A 151 18.25 29.57 -28.00
CA LYS A 151 17.10 30.19 -28.70
C LYS A 151 15.75 29.68 -28.21
N TRP A 152 15.69 28.44 -27.73
CA TRP A 152 14.43 27.80 -27.31
C TRP A 152 14.44 27.32 -25.84
N LEU A 153 15.63 27.17 -25.26
CA LEU A 153 15.86 26.80 -23.86
C LEU A 153 16.89 27.76 -23.23
N PRO A 154 16.51 29.03 -22.97
CA PRO A 154 17.44 30.08 -22.54
C PRO A 154 17.96 29.90 -21.11
N GLU A 155 17.16 29.32 -20.21
CA GLU A 155 17.43 29.32 -18.76
C GLU A 155 17.82 27.95 -18.16
N ALA A 156 17.80 26.87 -18.94
CA ALA A 156 18.06 25.54 -18.39
C ALA A 156 19.51 25.08 -18.59
N PRO A 157 20.25 24.76 -17.50
CA PRO A 157 21.50 24.03 -17.63
C PRO A 157 21.21 22.59 -18.06
N MET A 158 21.88 22.12 -19.11
CA MET A 158 21.83 20.71 -19.50
C MET A 158 22.77 19.93 -18.56
N ARG A 159 22.21 19.01 -17.78
CA ARG A 159 23.04 18.05 -17.03
C ARG A 159 23.72 17.11 -18.04
N ARG A 160 25.05 16.99 -17.94
CA ARG A 160 25.83 15.99 -18.66
C ARG A 160 25.69 14.63 -18.00
#